data_AF-A0A354CNF2-F1
#
_entry.id   AF-A0A354CNF2-F1
#
_cell.length_a   1.000
_cell.length_b   1.000
_cell.length_c   1.000
_cell.angle_alpha   90.00
_cell.angle_beta   90.00
_cell.angle_gamma   90.00
#
_symmetry.space_group_name_H-M   'P 1'
#
loop_
_entity.id
_entity.type
_entity.pdbx_description
1 polymer ?
#
loop_
_entity_poly.entity_id
_entity_poly.type
_entity_poly.pdbx_seq_one_letter_code
_entity_poly.pdbx_strand_id
1 'polypeptide(L)' 'EDQRPAGENEPAGGTYYTVESGDSLWAIAASFYGDGSRYSEIYEANSDQIESPSLIYPGQVFYIP' A
#
# COMPACT_ATOMS: atom_id res chain seq x y z
N GLU A 1 -1.15 18.93 -20.88
CA GLU A 1 -1.55 18.19 -19.67
C GLU A 1 -0.92 16.82 -19.76
N ASP A 2 0.26 16.63 -19.17
CA ASP A 2 0.92 15.32 -19.11
C ASP A 2 1.52 15.21 -17.71
N GLN A 3 0.72 14.68 -16.78
CA GLN A 3 1.13 14.46 -15.40
C GLN A 3 1.66 13.04 -15.27
N ARG A 4 2.97 12.82 -15.50
CA ARG A 4 3.71 11.67 -14.93
C ARG A 4 5.20 11.99 -14.79
N PRO A 5 5.71 12.37 -13.61
CA PRO A 5 7.03 11.94 -13.22
C PRO A 5 6.90 10.52 -12.66
N ALA A 6 7.30 9.53 -13.46
CA ALA A 6 7.61 8.20 -12.95
C ALA A 6 9.04 8.25 -12.39
N GLY A 7 9.16 7.99 -11.08
CA GLY A 7 10.43 7.75 -10.39
C GLY A 7 11.11 8.99 -9.82
N GLU A 8 10.82 9.32 -8.56
CA GLU A 8 11.82 9.68 -7.55
C GLU A 8 11.09 9.90 -6.20
N ASN A 9 11.84 9.73 -5.11
CA ASN A 9 11.47 9.95 -3.71
C ASN A 9 10.88 8.73 -2.99
N GLU A 10 11.78 7.84 -2.56
CA GLU A 10 11.70 7.27 -1.21
C GLU A 10 11.53 8.44 -0.22
N PRO A 11 10.38 8.62 0.45
CA PRO A 11 10.43 9.31 1.72
C PRO A 11 11.16 8.36 2.67
N ALA A 12 12.16 8.86 3.40
CA ALA A 12 12.88 8.15 4.45
C ALA A 12 11.99 7.88 5.70
N GLY A 13 10.73 7.53 5.46
CA GLY A 13 9.62 7.34 6.37
C GLY A 13 8.38 7.13 5.51
N GLY A 14 7.68 6.00 5.69
CA GLY A 14 6.68 5.44 4.80
C GLY A 14 5.68 6.37 4.09
N THR A 15 5.07 5.84 3.03
CA THR A 15 4.07 6.53 2.21
C THR A 15 2.65 6.10 2.57
N TYR A 16 1.65 6.94 2.29
CA TYR A 16 0.24 6.55 2.43
C TYR A 16 -0.34 6.22 1.06
N TYR A 17 -0.94 5.03 0.93
CA TYR A 17 -1.59 4.56 -0.28
C TYR A 17 -3.09 4.40 -0.06
N THR A 18 -3.89 4.93 -0.98
CA THR A 18 -5.34 4.75 -0.99
C THR A 18 -5.67 3.51 -1.82
N VAL A 19 -6.29 2.52 -1.20
CA VAL A 19 -6.73 1.27 -1.85
C VAL A 19 -7.72 1.60 -2.95
N GLU A 20 -7.50 1.06 -4.15
CA GLU A 20 -8.45 1.16 -5.26
C GLU A 20 -9.32 -0.10 -5.37
N SER A 21 -10.42 0.01 -6.11
CA SER A 21 -11.34 -1.11 -6.30
C SER A 21 -10.67 -2.23 -7.09
N GLY A 22 -10.45 -3.38 -6.43
CA GLY A 22 -9.76 -4.53 -7.02
C GLY A 22 -8.31 -4.68 -6.59
N ASP A 23 -7.78 -3.74 -5.79
CA ASP A 23 -6.49 -3.92 -5.14
C ASP A 23 -6.55 -4.99 -4.05
N SER A 24 -5.38 -5.57 -3.78
CA SER A 24 -5.14 -6.48 -2.66
C SER A 24 -3.88 -6.07 -1.94
N LEU A 25 -3.78 -6.37 -0.63
CA LEU A 25 -2.55 -6.07 0.12
C LEU A 25 -1.30 -6.66 -0.55
N TRP A 26 -1.43 -7.81 -1.19
CA TRP A 26 -0.35 -8.43 -1.96
C TRP A 26 0.05 -7.61 -3.20
N ALA A 27 -0.92 -7.13 -3.98
CA ALA A 27 -0.65 -6.30 -5.17
C ALA A 27 -0.05 -4.94 -4.81
N ILE A 28 -0.52 -4.35 -3.70
CA ILE A 28 0.02 -3.12 -3.13
C ILE A 28 1.47 -3.38 -2.69
N ALA A 29 1.72 -4.38 -1.84
CA ALA A 29 3.07 -4.73 -1.41
C ALA A 29 4.02 -5.03 -2.59
N ALA A 30 3.55 -5.73 -3.62
CA ALA A 30 4.32 -5.99 -4.82
C ALA A 30 4.65 -4.70 -5.60
N SER A 31 3.74 -3.72 -5.63
CA SER A 31 3.98 -2.43 -6.30
C SER A 31 4.94 -1.54 -5.53
N PHE A 32 4.86 -1.51 -4.20
CA PHE A 32 5.68 -0.63 -3.37
C PHE A 32 7.02 -1.24 -2.99
N TYR A 33 7.03 -2.50 -2.57
CA TYR A 33 8.25 -3.19 -2.14
C TYR A 33 8.90 -4.04 -3.24
N GLY A 34 8.22 -4.23 -4.38
CA GLY A 34 8.64 -5.21 -5.39
C GLY A 34 8.36 -6.67 -4.97
N ASP A 35 7.85 -6.89 -3.75
CA ASP A 35 7.60 -8.21 -3.19
C ASP A 35 6.25 -8.25 -2.49
N GLY A 36 5.31 -8.97 -3.09
CA GLY A 36 3.97 -9.12 -2.54
C GLY A 36 3.94 -9.86 -1.21
N SER A 37 4.97 -10.64 -0.86
CA SER A 37 5.06 -11.31 0.45
C SER A 37 5.26 -10.35 1.62
N ARG A 38 5.72 -9.11 1.34
CA ARG A 38 5.85 -8.03 2.34
C ARG A 38 4.52 -7.37 2.71
N TYR A 39 3.40 -7.92 2.27
CA TYR A 39 2.07 -7.49 2.70
C TYR A 39 1.87 -7.56 4.22
N SER A 40 2.62 -8.43 4.91
CA SER A 40 2.61 -8.52 6.37
C SER A 40 3.09 -7.23 7.03
N GLU A 41 4.07 -6.53 6.46
CA GLU A 41 4.57 -5.26 7.00
C GLU A 41 3.52 -4.16 6.90
N ILE A 42 2.82 -4.08 5.75
CA ILE A 42 1.68 -3.17 5.57
C ILE A 42 0.56 -3.52 6.56
N TYR A 43 0.28 -4.81 6.72
CA TYR A 43 -0.73 -5.27 7.67
C TYR A 43 -0.38 -4.92 9.11
N GLU A 44 0.86 -5.17 9.55
CA GLU A 44 1.31 -4.85 10.91
C GLU A 44 1.26 -3.34 11.16
N ALA A 45 1.73 -2.53 10.20
CA ALA A 45 1.74 -1.08 10.30
C ALA A 45 0.33 -0.45 10.28
N ASN A 46 -0.67 -1.16 9.75
CA ASN A 46 -2.07 -0.71 9.68
C ASN A 46 -3.02 -1.66 10.41
N SER A 47 -2.53 -2.45 11.36
CA SER A 47 -3.35 -3.46 12.03
C SER A 47 -4.52 -2.85 12.81
N ASP A 48 -4.41 -1.59 13.22
CA ASP A 48 -5.52 -0.77 13.75
C ASP A 48 -6.64 -0.49 12.73
N GLN A 49 -6.34 -0.49 11.43
CA GLN A 49 -7.29 -0.19 10.34
C GLN A 49 -7.67 -1.41 9.50
N ILE A 50 -6.88 -2.50 9.58
CA ILE A 50 -7.08 -3.72 8.80
C ILE A 50 -7.53 -4.83 9.76
N GLU A 51 -8.84 -5.02 9.86
CA GLU A 51 -9.42 -6.13 10.62
C GLU A 51 -9.11 -7.49 9.99
N SER A 52 -8.90 -7.54 8.67
CA SER A 52 -8.60 -8.76 7.95
C SER A 52 -7.77 -8.49 6.69
N PRO A 53 -6.67 -9.21 6.46
CA PRO A 53 -5.77 -8.95 5.34
C PRO A 53 -6.40 -9.25 3.96
N SER A 54 -7.44 -10.07 3.92
CA SER A 54 -8.23 -10.36 2.72
C SER A 54 -9.44 -9.44 2.54
N LEU A 55 -9.71 -8.57 3.51
CA LEU A 55 -10.94 -7.80 3.63
C LEU A 55 -10.58 -6.31 3.70
N ILE A 56 -10.10 -5.81 2.58
CA ILE A 56 -9.80 -4.39 2.37
C ILE A 56 -10.84 -3.78 1.42
N TYR A 57 -11.15 -2.51 1.63
CA TYR A 57 -12.15 -1.77 0.89
C TYR A 57 -11.52 -0.63 0.12
N PRO A 58 -12.02 -0.34 -1.10
CA PRO A 58 -11.59 0.83 -1.85
C PRO A 58 -11.86 2.11 -1.07
N GLY A 59 -10.89 3.02 -1.07
CA GLY A 59 -10.92 4.26 -0.31
C GLY A 59 -10.27 4.20 1.08
N GLN A 60 -9.85 3.01 1.55
CA GLN A 60 -9.02 2.92 2.75
C GLN A 60 -7.61 3.45 2.47
N VAL A 61 -7.01 4.12 3.46
CA VAL A 61 -5.65 4.68 3.35
C VAL A 61 -4.72 3.86 4.24
N PHE A 62 -3.75 3.18 3.64
CA PHE A 62 -2.74 2.37 4.33
C PHE A 62 -1.38 3.06 4.34
N TYR A 63 -0.74 3.04 5.49
CA TYR A 63 0.64 3.44 5.67
C TYR A 63 1.58 2.30 5.25
N ILE A 64 2.41 2.56 4.25
CA ILE A 64 3.41 1.64 3.71
C ILE A 64 4.77 2.11 4.21
N PRO A 65 5.33 1.47 5.26
CA PRO A 65 6.60 1.87 5.86
C PRO A 65 7.80 1.80 4.90
#